data_AF-A0A9R0Y144-F1
#
_entry.id   AF-A0A9R0Y144-F1
#
_cell.length_a   1.000
_cell.length_b   1.000
_cell.length_c   1.000
_cell.angle_alpha   90.00
_cell.angle_beta   90.00
_cell.angle_gamma   90.00
#
_symmetry.space_group_name_H-M   'P 1'
#
loop_
_entity.id
_entity.type
_entity.pdbx_description
1 polymer ?
#
loop_
_entity_poly.entity_id
_entity_poly.type
_entity_poly.pdbx_seq_one_letter_code
_entity_poly.pdbx_strand_id
1 'polypeptide(L)'
;MSYAYLFKYIIIGDTGVGKSCLLLQFTDKRFQPVHDLTIGVEFGARMITIDNKPIKLQIWDTAGQESFRSITRSYYRGAAGALLVYDITRRETFNHLASWLEDARQHANANMTVMLIGNKCDLSHRRAVSYEEGEQFAKEHGLVFMEASAKTAQNVEEAFIKTAGTIYKKIQDGVFDVSNESYGIKVGYAVPNASGGGAGSSSQSGGCCS
;
A
#
# COMPACT_ATOMS: atom_id res chain seq x y z
N MET A 1 -16.14 -3.79 -11.60
CA MET A 1 -14.76 -4.16 -11.97
C MET A 1 -14.31 -5.27 -11.04
N SER A 2 -14.01 -6.44 -11.58
CA SER A 2 -13.46 -7.58 -10.84
C SER A 2 -11.99 -7.33 -10.49
N TYR A 3 -11.54 -7.82 -9.33
CA TYR A 3 -10.14 -7.82 -8.91
C TYR A 3 -9.77 -9.25 -8.51
N ALA A 4 -8.50 -9.63 -8.71
CA ALA A 4 -7.97 -10.90 -8.24
C ALA A 4 -7.66 -10.84 -6.74
N TYR A 5 -7.07 -9.72 -6.30
CA TYR A 5 -6.75 -9.48 -4.89
C TYR A 5 -7.16 -8.08 -4.47
N LEU A 6 -7.51 -7.94 -3.21
CA LEU A 6 -7.63 -6.66 -2.52
C LEU A 6 -6.58 -6.62 -1.43
N PHE A 7 -5.75 -5.57 -1.43
CA PHE A 7 -4.75 -5.34 -0.38
C PHE A 7 -5.13 -4.13 0.45
N LYS A 8 -5.14 -4.31 1.77
CA LYS A 8 -5.31 -3.22 2.74
C LYS A 8 -3.97 -2.58 3.11
N TYR A 9 -3.88 -1.27 2.89
CA TYR A 9 -2.71 -0.43 3.11
C TYR A 9 -3.01 0.61 4.18
N ILE A 10 -2.00 0.96 4.96
CA ILE A 10 -2.06 2.10 5.87
C ILE A 10 -0.93 3.07 5.55
N ILE A 11 -1.15 4.37 5.74
CA ILE A 11 -0.09 5.38 5.67
C ILE A 11 0.10 5.94 7.07
N ILE A 12 1.32 5.85 7.59
CA ILE A 12 1.69 6.27 8.95
C ILE A 12 2.95 7.14 8.96
N GLY A 13 3.14 7.87 10.04
CA GLY A 13 4.21 8.85 10.20
C GLY A 13 3.68 10.18 10.73
N ASP A 14 4.59 11.09 11.06
CA ASP A 14 4.28 12.35 11.73
C ASP A 14 3.32 13.26 10.96
N THR A 15 2.72 14.22 11.65
CA THR A 15 1.95 15.30 11.03
C THR A 15 2.83 16.11 10.07
N GLY A 16 2.26 16.49 8.93
CA GLY A 16 2.92 17.36 7.94
C GLY A 16 4.02 16.70 7.12
N VAL A 17 4.25 15.39 7.24
CA VAL A 17 5.21 14.67 6.37
C VAL A 17 4.69 14.48 4.94
N GLY A 18 3.38 14.63 4.72
CA GLY A 18 2.75 14.59 3.39
C GLY A 18 2.05 13.26 3.06
N LYS A 19 1.55 12.53 4.06
CA LYS A 19 0.81 11.26 3.89
C LYS A 19 -0.43 11.41 2.99
N SER A 20 -1.30 12.37 3.33
CA SER A 20 -2.50 12.68 2.55
C SER A 20 -2.17 13.17 1.14
N CYS A 21 -1.11 13.96 0.98
CA CYS A 21 -0.63 14.39 -0.34
C CYS A 21 -0.13 13.21 -1.19
N LEU A 22 0.54 12.22 -0.59
CA LEU A 22 0.96 11.01 -1.30
C LEU A 22 -0.26 10.18 -1.72
N LEU A 23 -1.26 10.03 -0.84
CA LEU A 23 -2.52 9.35 -1.17
C LEU A 23 -3.23 10.04 -2.34
N LEU A 24 -3.45 11.36 -2.22
CA LEU A 24 -4.13 12.16 -3.24
C LEU A 24 -3.37 12.14 -4.57
N GLN A 25 -2.04 12.26 -4.54
CA GLN A 25 -1.23 12.19 -5.75
C GLN A 25 -1.30 10.80 -6.40
N PHE A 26 -1.42 9.74 -5.59
CA PHE A 26 -1.56 8.39 -6.11
C PHE A 26 -2.95 8.11 -6.70
N THR A 27 -4.04 8.58 -6.06
CA THR A 27 -5.42 8.32 -6.51
C THR A 27 -5.87 9.27 -7.61
N ASP A 28 -5.58 10.56 -7.46
CA ASP A 28 -6.20 11.63 -8.23
C ASP A 28 -5.21 12.35 -9.15
N LYS A 29 -3.91 12.02 -9.09
CA LYS A 29 -2.84 12.70 -9.83
C LYS A 29 -2.85 14.23 -9.61
N ARG A 30 -3.20 14.64 -8.38
CA ARG A 30 -3.27 16.04 -7.95
C ARG A 30 -2.40 16.28 -6.72
N PHE A 31 -1.86 17.49 -6.64
CA PHE A 31 -1.15 17.99 -5.46
C PHE A 31 -1.91 19.16 -4.86
N GLN A 32 -2.16 19.10 -3.55
CA GLN A 32 -2.79 20.17 -2.79
C GLN A 32 -1.76 20.82 -1.85
N PRO A 33 -1.37 22.09 -2.07
CA PRO A 33 -0.33 22.76 -1.28
C PRO A 33 -0.79 23.14 0.13
N VAL A 34 -2.09 23.41 0.30
CA VAL A 34 -2.71 23.67 1.60
C VAL A 34 -3.52 22.44 1.97
N HIS A 35 -2.97 21.60 2.84
CA HIS A 35 -3.68 20.43 3.35
C HIS A 35 -4.10 20.72 4.79
N ASP A 36 -5.40 20.64 5.05
CA ASP A 36 -5.91 20.67 6.42
C ASP A 36 -5.38 19.45 7.18
N LEU A 37 -5.25 19.61 8.50
CA LEU A 37 -4.85 18.51 9.36
C LEU A 37 -5.86 17.37 9.23
N THR A 38 -5.37 16.17 8.93
CA THR A 38 -6.21 14.97 8.87
C THR A 38 -6.81 14.70 10.25
N ILE A 39 -8.12 14.85 10.38
CA ILE A 39 -8.86 14.51 11.60
C ILE A 39 -9.34 13.06 11.46
N GLY A 40 -8.76 12.15 12.25
CA GLY A 40 -9.09 10.73 12.18
C GLY A 40 -8.38 10.01 11.04
N VAL A 41 -9.16 9.46 10.09
CA VAL A 41 -8.65 8.62 9.00
C VAL A 41 -9.39 8.91 7.70
N GLU A 42 -8.63 9.10 6.62
CA GLU A 42 -9.15 9.23 5.25
C GLU A 42 -8.97 7.92 4.48
N PHE A 43 -9.87 7.66 3.54
CA PHE A 43 -9.87 6.43 2.74
C PHE A 43 -9.71 6.74 1.26
N GLY A 44 -8.76 6.08 0.61
CA GLY A 44 -8.61 6.05 -0.84
C GLY A 44 -8.57 4.63 -1.38
N ALA A 45 -8.97 4.46 -2.63
CA ALA A 45 -8.85 3.17 -3.30
C ALA A 45 -8.45 3.35 -4.77
N ARG A 46 -7.55 2.50 -5.25
CA ARG A 46 -7.12 2.50 -6.66
C ARG A 46 -6.89 1.08 -7.15
N MET A 47 -7.30 0.83 -8.39
CA MET A 47 -6.99 -0.41 -9.10
C MET A 47 -5.61 -0.28 -9.75
N ILE A 48 -4.77 -1.29 -9.55
CA ILE A 48 -3.47 -1.44 -10.22
C ILE A 48 -3.39 -2.82 -10.87
N THR A 49 -2.40 -3.02 -11.73
CA THR A 49 -2.14 -4.33 -12.36
C THR A 49 -0.73 -4.77 -12.01
N ILE A 50 -0.59 -5.98 -11.45
CA ILE A 50 0.69 -6.64 -11.19
C ILE A 50 0.64 -8.02 -11.83
N ASP A 51 1.61 -8.34 -12.68
CA ASP A 51 1.69 -9.63 -13.42
C ASP A 51 0.37 -10.01 -14.10
N ASN A 52 -0.24 -9.06 -14.82
CA ASN A 52 -1.55 -9.18 -15.46
C ASN A 52 -2.73 -9.48 -14.52
N LYS A 53 -2.54 -9.40 -13.21
CA LYS A 53 -3.61 -9.53 -12.21
C LYS A 53 -4.09 -8.16 -11.76
N PRO A 54 -5.40 -7.85 -11.88
CA PRO A 54 -5.96 -6.63 -11.33
C PRO A 54 -6.00 -6.73 -9.80
N ILE A 55 -5.37 -5.78 -9.13
CA ILE A 55 -5.31 -5.70 -7.66
C ILE A 55 -5.95 -4.39 -7.22
N LYS A 56 -6.88 -4.49 -6.27
CA LYS A 56 -7.50 -3.32 -5.64
C LYS A 56 -6.71 -2.94 -4.40
N LEU A 57 -6.07 -1.77 -4.40
CA LEU A 57 -5.51 -1.19 -3.18
C LEU A 57 -6.59 -0.42 -2.46
N GLN A 58 -6.78 -0.73 -1.18
CA GLN A 58 -7.54 0.07 -0.23
C GLN A 58 -6.55 0.70 0.73
N ILE A 59 -6.56 2.02 0.85
CA ILE A 59 -5.52 2.77 1.55
C ILE A 59 -6.19 3.65 2.59
N TRP A 60 -5.74 3.50 3.83
CA TRP A 60 -6.18 4.30 4.97
C TRP A 60 -5.07 5.29 5.30
N ASP A 61 -5.30 6.56 5.04
CA ASP A 61 -4.43 7.66 5.48
C ASP A 61 -4.79 8.04 6.91
N THR A 62 -3.80 8.09 7.79
CA THR A 62 -4.01 8.22 9.23
C THR A 62 -3.54 9.58 9.73
N ALA A 63 -4.18 10.10 10.77
CA ALA A 63 -3.70 11.28 11.46
C ALA A 63 -2.27 11.06 12.00
N GLY A 64 -1.35 11.99 11.70
CA GLY A 64 0.03 11.93 12.16
C GLY A 64 0.26 12.49 13.57
N GLN A 65 -0.82 12.91 14.23
CA GLN A 65 -0.75 13.52 15.55
C GLN A 65 -0.82 12.44 16.63
N GLU A 66 0.07 12.55 17.62
CA GLU A 66 0.17 11.54 18.67
C GLU A 66 -1.13 11.37 19.47
N SER A 67 -1.88 12.46 19.67
CA SER A 67 -3.20 12.45 20.34
C SER A 67 -4.24 11.57 19.64
N PHE A 68 -4.03 11.21 18.37
CA PHE A 68 -4.90 10.33 17.60
C PHE A 68 -4.33 8.91 17.40
N ARG A 69 -3.15 8.59 17.97
CA ARG A 69 -2.53 7.25 17.83
C ARG A 69 -3.46 6.12 18.30
N SER A 70 -4.29 6.34 19.32
CA SER A 70 -5.27 5.35 19.79
C SER A 70 -6.33 5.01 18.73
N ILE A 71 -6.77 6.00 17.95
CA ILE A 71 -7.72 5.83 16.84
C ILE A 71 -7.05 5.07 15.69
N THR A 72 -5.80 5.44 15.37
CA THR A 72 -4.98 4.82 14.33
C THR A 72 -4.77 3.32 14.58
N ARG A 73 -4.70 2.88 15.84
CA ARG A 73 -4.44 1.47 16.19
C ARG A 73 -5.46 0.48 15.64
N SER A 74 -6.73 0.88 15.56
CA SER A 74 -7.80 0.05 15.00
C SER A 74 -7.59 -0.26 13.51
N TYR A 75 -6.87 0.59 12.79
CA TYR A 75 -6.63 0.46 11.35
C TYR A 75 -5.41 -0.41 11.03
N TYR A 76 -4.47 -0.61 11.97
CA TYR A 76 -3.34 -1.54 11.82
C TYR A 76 -3.80 -2.98 11.58
N ARG A 77 -4.91 -3.38 12.22
CA ARG A 77 -5.40 -4.76 12.17
C ARG A 77 -5.75 -5.14 10.73
N GLY A 78 -5.12 -6.22 10.26
CA GLY A 78 -5.29 -6.71 8.90
C GLY A 78 -4.77 -5.75 7.84
N ALA A 79 -3.70 -5.00 8.11
CA ALA A 79 -2.93 -4.36 7.04
C ALA A 79 -1.95 -5.36 6.42
N ALA A 80 -2.02 -5.50 5.09
CA ALA A 80 -1.07 -6.28 4.30
C ALA A 80 0.19 -5.46 3.97
N GLY A 81 0.01 -4.14 3.82
CA GLY A 81 1.08 -3.19 3.55
C GLY A 81 0.99 -1.94 4.43
N ALA A 82 2.14 -1.34 4.74
CA ALA A 82 2.23 -0.04 5.38
C ALA A 82 3.21 0.87 4.65
N LEU A 83 2.83 2.13 4.45
CA LEU A 83 3.73 3.19 4.00
C LEU A 83 4.12 4.01 5.23
N LEU A 84 5.37 3.90 5.65
CA LEU A 84 5.95 4.63 6.77
C LEU A 84 6.67 5.86 6.22
N VAL A 85 6.15 7.05 6.50
CA VAL A 85 6.56 8.29 5.82
C VAL A 85 7.27 9.25 6.78
N TYR A 86 8.41 9.77 6.36
CA TYR A 86 9.08 10.91 7.00
C TYR A 86 9.32 12.04 5.99
N ASP A 87 9.67 13.21 6.50
CA ASP A 87 10.02 14.39 5.72
C ASP A 87 11.54 14.55 5.68
N ILE A 88 12.16 14.48 4.50
CA ILE A 88 13.63 14.55 4.38
C ILE A 88 14.20 15.89 4.88
N THR A 89 13.37 16.93 4.99
CA THR A 89 13.77 18.26 5.47
C THR A 89 13.61 18.41 6.99
N ARG A 90 13.02 17.44 7.68
CA ARG A 90 12.76 17.49 9.13
C ARG A 90 13.26 16.24 9.84
N ARG A 91 14.44 16.37 10.46
CA ARG A 91 15.14 15.30 11.18
C ARG A 91 14.28 14.66 12.29
N GLU A 92 13.48 15.43 13.01
CA GLU A 92 12.61 14.91 14.07
C GLU A 92 11.66 13.82 13.57
N THR A 93 11.09 13.99 12.37
CA THR A 93 10.17 13.01 11.77
C THR A 93 10.85 11.69 11.42
N PHE A 94 12.16 11.72 11.19
CA PHE A 94 12.97 10.54 10.98
C PHE A 94 13.26 9.84 12.31
N ASN A 95 13.57 10.60 13.36
CA ASN A 95 13.85 10.04 14.69
C ASN A 95 12.62 9.30 15.27
N HIS A 96 11.40 9.73 14.92
CA HIS A 96 10.16 9.07 15.35
C HIS A 96 9.82 7.79 14.56
N LEU A 97 10.56 7.45 13.49
CA LEU A 97 10.27 6.27 12.66
C LEU A 97 10.29 4.97 13.46
N ALA A 98 11.22 4.82 14.40
CA ALA A 98 11.32 3.62 15.23
C ALA A 98 10.05 3.40 16.06
N SER A 99 9.51 4.46 16.66
CA SER A 99 8.26 4.40 17.44
C SER A 99 7.06 4.05 16.56
N TRP A 100 6.93 4.68 15.38
CA TRP A 100 5.87 4.35 14.43
C TRP A 100 5.95 2.91 13.93
N LEU A 101 7.16 2.42 13.65
CA LEU A 101 7.39 1.06 13.18
C LEU A 101 7.07 0.04 14.27
N GLU A 102 7.46 0.31 15.51
CA GLU A 102 7.14 -0.54 16.66
C GLU A 102 5.63 -0.62 16.88
N ASP A 103 4.94 0.52 16.94
CA ASP A 103 3.48 0.57 17.07
C ASP A 103 2.80 -0.24 15.96
N ALA A 104 3.26 -0.09 14.71
CA ALA A 104 2.69 -0.82 13.58
C ALA A 104 2.93 -2.34 13.70
N ARG A 105 4.13 -2.77 14.12
CA ARG A 105 4.45 -4.20 14.30
C ARG A 105 3.70 -4.85 15.44
N GLN A 106 3.41 -4.11 16.52
CA GLN A 106 2.67 -4.62 17.66
C GLN A 106 1.19 -4.89 17.34
N HIS A 107 0.60 -4.14 16.41
CA HIS A 107 -0.85 -4.17 16.15
C HIS A 107 -1.22 -4.71 14.76
N ALA A 108 -0.28 -4.75 13.82
CA ALA A 108 -0.48 -5.30 12.48
C ALA A 108 0.01 -6.75 12.40
N ASN A 109 -0.01 -7.29 11.19
CA ASN A 109 0.45 -8.64 10.93
C ASN A 109 1.98 -8.71 10.90
N ALA A 110 2.58 -9.78 11.46
CA ALA A 110 4.03 -10.00 11.41
C ALA A 110 4.58 -10.05 9.97
N ASN A 111 3.76 -10.50 9.01
CA ASN A 111 4.15 -10.60 7.61
C ASN A 111 3.93 -9.31 6.79
N MET A 112 3.38 -8.26 7.42
CA MET A 112 3.09 -6.98 6.77
C MET A 112 4.32 -6.43 6.05
N THR A 113 4.13 -6.00 4.81
CA THR A 113 5.21 -5.37 4.04
C THR A 113 5.24 -3.88 4.35
N VAL A 114 6.37 -3.38 4.82
CA VAL A 114 6.54 -1.96 5.15
C VAL A 114 7.46 -1.30 4.13
N MET A 115 6.98 -0.20 3.53
CA MET A 115 7.75 0.69 2.66
C MET A 115 8.05 1.98 3.43
N LEU A 116 9.32 2.23 3.68
CA LEU A 116 9.82 3.50 4.17
C LEU A 116 9.89 4.51 3.03
N ILE A 117 9.27 5.67 3.22
CA ILE A 117 9.23 6.76 2.24
C ILE A 117 9.86 8.03 2.84
N GLY A 118 10.98 8.46 2.26
CA GLY A 118 11.52 9.80 2.45
C GLY A 118 10.81 10.79 1.53
N ASN A 119 9.79 11.48 2.02
CA ASN A 119 8.98 12.39 1.22
C ASN A 119 9.61 13.79 1.11
N LYS A 120 9.13 14.58 0.14
CA LYS A 120 9.57 15.94 -0.19
C LYS A 120 10.99 16.00 -0.76
N CYS A 121 11.38 14.98 -1.55
CA CYS A 121 12.70 14.95 -2.18
C CYS A 121 12.95 16.11 -3.18
N ASP A 122 11.90 16.80 -3.62
CA ASP A 122 11.99 18.06 -4.37
C ASP A 122 12.63 19.21 -3.59
N LEU A 123 12.69 19.11 -2.26
CA LEU A 123 13.32 20.08 -1.36
C LEU A 123 14.74 19.64 -0.95
N SER A 124 15.50 19.03 -1.86
CA SER A 124 16.85 18.52 -1.62
C SER A 124 17.83 19.55 -1.04
N HIS A 125 17.67 20.83 -1.38
CA HIS A 125 18.46 21.94 -0.84
C HIS A 125 18.23 22.21 0.67
N ARG A 126 17.14 21.69 1.25
CA ARG A 126 16.83 21.77 2.70
C ARG A 126 16.94 20.42 3.40
N ARG A 127 17.62 19.46 2.77
CA ARG A 127 17.74 18.09 3.28
C ARG A 127 18.39 18.10 4.65
N ALA A 128 17.70 17.51 5.61
CA ALA A 128 18.18 17.27 6.97
C ALA A 128 18.53 15.80 7.21
N VAL A 129 18.05 14.88 6.36
CA VAL A 129 18.30 13.43 6.41
C VAL A 129 18.85 12.96 5.06
N SER A 130 20.02 12.33 5.07
CA SER A 130 20.65 11.80 3.85
C SER A 130 19.88 10.60 3.27
N TYR A 131 20.11 10.29 2.01
CA TYR A 131 19.51 9.11 1.38
C TYR A 131 20.04 7.83 2.06
N GLU A 132 21.34 7.83 2.35
CA GLU A 132 22.09 6.74 2.95
C GLU A 132 21.56 6.40 4.34
N GLU A 133 21.22 7.40 5.15
CA GLU A 133 20.60 7.19 6.48
C GLU A 133 19.23 6.53 6.37
N GLY A 134 18.40 6.96 5.41
CA GLY A 134 17.11 6.34 5.15
C GLY A 134 17.24 4.90 4.67
N GLU A 135 18.19 4.65 3.76
CA GLU A 135 18.46 3.31 3.25
C GLU A 135 19.01 2.39 4.35
N GLN A 136 19.91 2.88 5.20
CA GLN A 136 20.49 2.12 6.30
C GLN A 136 19.42 1.73 7.32
N PHE A 137 18.56 2.67 7.73
CA PHE A 137 17.43 2.37 8.62
C PHE A 137 16.51 1.30 8.02
N ALA A 138 16.19 1.41 6.73
CA ALA A 138 15.37 0.41 6.07
C ALA A 138 16.03 -0.97 6.04
N LYS A 139 17.34 -1.05 5.76
CA LYS A 139 18.11 -2.31 5.78
C LYS A 139 18.11 -2.95 7.17
N GLU A 140 18.40 -2.18 8.22
CA GLU A 140 18.44 -2.64 9.61
C GLU A 140 17.09 -3.21 10.07
N HIS A 141 16.00 -2.61 9.60
CA HIS A 141 14.65 -3.03 9.97
C HIS A 141 13.98 -3.96 8.94
N GLY A 142 14.65 -4.33 7.84
CA GLY A 142 14.07 -5.19 6.80
C GLY A 142 12.88 -4.56 6.04
N LEU A 143 12.95 -3.26 5.78
CA LEU A 143 11.95 -2.47 5.07
C LEU A 143 12.36 -2.26 3.61
N VAL A 144 11.38 -1.98 2.74
CA VAL A 144 11.68 -1.44 1.40
C VAL A 144 11.85 0.08 1.53
N PHE A 145 12.79 0.68 0.81
CA PHE A 145 13.02 2.13 0.86
C PHE A 145 12.84 2.80 -0.51
N MET A 146 12.30 4.02 -0.47
CA MET A 146 12.21 4.93 -1.61
C MET A 146 12.12 6.39 -1.13
N GLU A 147 12.73 7.32 -1.87
CA GLU A 147 12.41 8.74 -1.72
C GLU A 147 11.35 9.15 -2.73
N ALA A 148 10.40 10.00 -2.33
CA ALA A 148 9.31 10.44 -3.17
C ALA A 148 9.01 11.93 -3.01
N SER A 149 8.28 12.49 -3.98
CA SER A 149 7.75 13.84 -3.91
C SER A 149 6.29 13.83 -4.35
N ALA A 150 5.39 14.00 -3.39
CA ALA A 150 3.98 14.22 -3.67
C ALA A 150 3.76 15.45 -4.59
N LYS A 151 4.63 16.47 -4.51
CA LYS A 151 4.52 17.70 -5.31
C LYS A 151 4.83 17.48 -6.79
N THR A 152 5.88 16.72 -7.09
CA THR A 152 6.34 16.49 -8.48
C THR A 152 5.85 15.16 -9.05
N ALA A 153 5.14 14.36 -8.25
CA ALA A 153 4.75 12.98 -8.53
C ALA A 153 5.92 11.98 -8.60
N GLN A 154 7.16 12.41 -8.40
CA GLN A 154 8.33 11.56 -8.45
C GLN A 154 8.20 10.39 -7.46
N ASN A 155 8.36 9.17 -7.95
CA ASN A 155 8.38 7.91 -7.18
C ASN A 155 7.10 7.62 -6.38
N VAL A 156 6.03 8.40 -6.57
CA VAL A 156 4.78 8.19 -5.82
C VAL A 156 4.14 6.89 -6.27
N GLU A 157 3.93 6.71 -7.57
CA GLU A 157 3.28 5.50 -8.11
C GLU A 157 4.11 4.24 -7.86
N GLU A 158 5.42 4.36 -8.03
CA GLU A 158 6.41 3.31 -7.82
C GLU A 158 6.39 2.81 -6.37
N ALA A 159 6.24 3.70 -5.38
CA ALA A 159 6.19 3.31 -3.97
C ALA A 159 4.99 2.40 -3.67
N PHE A 160 3.79 2.74 -4.16
CA PHE A 160 2.59 1.92 -3.96
C PHE A 160 2.68 0.60 -4.74
N ILE A 161 3.11 0.64 -6.01
CA ILE A 161 3.21 -0.57 -6.85
C ILE A 161 4.28 -1.53 -6.34
N LYS A 162 5.45 -1.05 -5.94
CA LYS A 162 6.55 -1.89 -5.43
C LYS A 162 6.17 -2.57 -4.12
N THR A 163 5.43 -1.87 -3.24
CA THR A 163 4.86 -2.48 -2.04
C THR A 163 3.90 -3.61 -2.41
N ALA A 164 3.05 -3.40 -3.42
CA ALA A 164 2.05 -4.37 -3.83
C ALA A 164 2.68 -5.58 -4.52
N GLY A 165 3.72 -5.38 -5.33
CA GLY A 165 4.50 -6.46 -5.93
C GLY A 165 5.21 -7.31 -4.87
N THR A 166 5.72 -6.68 -3.81
CA THR A 166 6.36 -7.41 -2.70
C THR A 166 5.35 -8.25 -1.91
N ILE A 167 4.14 -7.72 -1.65
CA ILE A 167 3.05 -8.50 -1.03
C ILE A 167 2.62 -9.64 -1.95
N TYR A 168 2.47 -9.37 -3.25
CA TYR A 168 2.07 -10.37 -4.23
C TYR A 168 3.07 -11.52 -4.32
N LYS A 169 4.38 -11.21 -4.31
CA LYS A 169 5.44 -12.22 -4.25
C LYS A 169 5.36 -13.07 -2.99
N LYS A 170 5.15 -12.46 -1.82
CA LYS A 170 4.95 -13.20 -0.55
C LYS A 170 3.74 -14.14 -0.60
N ILE A 171 2.68 -13.80 -1.34
CA ILE A 171 1.54 -14.69 -1.57
C ILE A 171 1.95 -15.88 -2.43
N GLN A 172 2.70 -15.64 -3.51
CA GLN A 172 3.20 -16.72 -4.39
C GLN A 172 4.15 -17.68 -3.65
N ASP A 173 4.98 -17.13 -2.75
CA ASP A 173 5.91 -17.89 -1.92
C ASP A 173 5.21 -18.64 -0.76
N GLY A 174 3.89 -18.49 -0.61
CA GLY A 174 3.09 -19.16 0.44
C GLY A 174 3.24 -18.57 1.84
N VAL A 175 3.83 -17.39 1.98
CA VAL A 175 4.02 -16.69 3.28
C VAL A 175 2.71 -16.13 3.81
N PHE A 176 1.80 -15.74 2.91
CA PHE A 176 0.45 -15.30 3.27
C PHE A 176 -0.57 -16.40 3.00
N ASP A 177 -1.29 -16.80 4.04
CA ASP A 177 -2.50 -17.60 3.88
C ASP A 177 -3.65 -16.71 3.42
N VAL A 178 -3.92 -16.74 2.12
CA VAL A 178 -5.00 -15.99 1.45
C VAL A 178 -6.41 -16.43 1.84
N SER A 179 -6.56 -17.56 2.54
CA SER A 179 -7.86 -18.00 3.08
C SER A 179 -8.23 -17.25 4.38
N ASN A 180 -7.25 -16.63 5.03
CA ASN A 180 -7.42 -15.95 6.29
C ASN A 180 -7.50 -14.43 6.08
N GLU A 181 -8.72 -13.88 6.07
CA GLU A 181 -8.96 -12.45 5.86
C GLU A 181 -8.29 -11.53 6.91
N SER A 182 -7.81 -12.07 8.04
CA SER A 182 -7.09 -11.31 9.06
C SER A 182 -5.72 -10.79 8.61
N TYR A 183 -5.20 -11.24 7.46
CA TYR A 183 -3.96 -10.74 6.85
C TYR A 183 -4.16 -9.49 5.99
N GLY A 184 -5.39 -9.00 5.80
CA GLY A 184 -5.63 -7.82 4.96
C GLY A 184 -5.61 -8.06 3.46
N ILE A 185 -5.63 -9.34 3.08
CA ILE A 185 -5.69 -9.79 1.69
C ILE A 185 -7.05 -10.44 1.51
N LYS A 186 -7.85 -9.97 0.53
CA LYS A 186 -9.07 -10.64 0.12
C LYS A 186 -8.93 -11.13 -1.32
N VAL A 187 -9.25 -12.40 -1.55
CA VAL A 187 -9.35 -12.96 -2.90
C VAL A 187 -10.66 -12.48 -3.49
N GLY A 188 -10.60 -11.78 -4.62
CA GLY A 188 -11.80 -11.38 -5.36
C GLY A 188 -12.26 -12.47 -6.30
N TYR A 189 -13.48 -12.32 -6.82
CA TYR A 189 -13.98 -13.19 -7.90
C TYR A 189 -13.21 -12.85 -9.19
N ALA A 190 -12.19 -13.64 -9.50
CA ALA A 190 -11.69 -13.71 -10.87
C ALA A 190 -12.83 -14.23 -11.74
N VAL A 191 -13.21 -13.47 -12.77
CA VAL A 191 -14.05 -14.01 -13.84
C VAL A 191 -13.28 -15.22 -14.39
N PRO A 192 -13.88 -16.42 -14.49
CA PRO A 192 -13.21 -17.54 -15.13
C PRO A 192 -12.79 -17.07 -16.52
N ASN A 193 -11.51 -17.25 -16.86
CA ASN A 193 -11.03 -17.01 -18.21
C ASN A 193 -11.93 -17.78 -19.17
N ALA A 194 -12.76 -17.08 -19.93
CA ALA A 194 -13.49 -17.65 -21.05
C ALA A 194 -12.48 -17.84 -22.20
N SER A 195 -11.65 -18.88 -22.07
CA SER A 195 -10.75 -19.35 -23.10
C SER A 195 -10.97 -20.85 -23.28
N GLY A 196 -11.92 -21.16 -24.16
CA GLY A 196 -12.23 -22.50 -24.66
C GLY A 196 -13.08 -22.35 -25.91
N GLY A 197 -12.41 -22.10 -27.04
CA GLY A 197 -13.05 -22.01 -28.35
C GLY A 197 -13.49 -23.37 -28.89
N GLY A 198 -14.36 -23.34 -29.90
CA GLY A 198 -14.65 -24.52 -30.72
C GLY A 198 -16.04 -24.48 -31.35
N ALA A 199 -16.12 -24.01 -32.59
CA ALA A 199 -17.25 -24.25 -33.48
C ALA A 199 -17.44 -25.76 -33.73
N GLY A 200 -18.68 -26.21 -33.89
CA GLY A 200 -18.97 -27.59 -34.27
C GLY A 200 -20.45 -27.91 -34.34
N SER A 201 -21.10 -27.56 -35.45
CA SER A 201 -22.37 -28.15 -35.87
C SER A 201 -22.21 -29.65 -36.12
N SER A 202 -23.05 -30.48 -35.50
CA SER A 202 -23.44 -31.76 -36.11
C SER A 202 -24.79 -32.25 -35.58
N SER A 203 -25.66 -32.55 -36.54
CA SER A 203 -26.91 -33.30 -36.45
C SER A 203 -26.71 -34.70 -35.87
N GLN A 204 -27.66 -35.20 -35.07
CA GLN A 204 -28.20 -36.55 -35.29
C GLN A 204 -29.49 -36.83 -34.53
N SER A 205 -30.38 -37.48 -35.29
CA SER A 205 -31.63 -38.13 -34.98
C SER A 205 -31.52 -39.36 -34.08
N GLY A 206 -32.59 -39.65 -33.33
CA GLY A 206 -33.12 -41.01 -33.17
C GLY A 206 -33.05 -41.65 -31.77
N GLY A 207 -34.21 -42.09 -31.26
CA GLY A 207 -34.33 -43.41 -30.64
C GLY A 207 -34.76 -43.49 -29.17
N CYS A 208 -35.91 -44.14 -28.96
CA CYS A 208 -36.59 -44.58 -27.72
C CYS A 208 -35.76 -45.35 -26.68
N CYS A 209 -36.29 -45.38 -25.44
CA CYS A 209 -36.50 -46.51 -24.49
C CYS A 209 -36.82 -45.88 -23.10
N SER A 210 -37.79 -46.27 -22.26
CA SER A 210 -38.85 -47.30 -22.20
C SER A 210 -39.96 -46.76 -21.30
#